data_AF-A0A1I6R0Q6-F1
#
_entry.id   AF-A0A1I6R0Q6-F1
#
_cell.length_a   1.000
_cell.length_b   1.000
_cell.length_c   1.000
_cell.angle_alpha   90.00
_cell.angle_beta   90.00
_cell.angle_gamma   90.00
#
_symmetry.space_group_name_H-M   'P 1'
#
loop_
_entity.id
_entity.type
_entity.pdbx_description
1 polymer ?
#
loop_
_entity_poly.entity_id
_entity_poly.type
_entity_poly.pdbx_seq_one_letter_code
_entity_poly.pdbx_strand_id
1 'polypeptide(L)' 'MVWALIHGGRIVARGSYSEVLDTAEDWMVLEVLRHPDGTVVARRLPFGWQVLPEAMVQPRDVEAAA' A
#
# COMPACT_ATOMS: atom_id res chain seq x y z
N MET A 1 -3.86 16.85 1.36
CA MET A 1 -2.75 16.14 0.67
C MET A 1 -3.30 14.81 0.19
N VAL A 2 -3.09 14.46 -1.08
CA VAL A 2 -3.59 13.20 -1.66
C VAL A 2 -2.49 12.15 -1.60
N TRP A 3 -2.87 10.92 -1.27
CA TRP A 3 -2.04 9.73 -1.24
C TRP A 3 -2.52 8.75 -2.31
N ALA A 4 -1.58 7.96 -2.83
CA ALA A 4 -1.84 6.93 -3.83
C ALA A 4 -1.42 5.57 -3.28
N LEU A 5 -2.30 4.58 -3.43
CA LEU A 5 -1.99 3.16 -3.26
C LEU A 5 -1.55 2.61 -4.61
N ILE A 6 -0.37 2.00 -4.65
CA ILE A 6 0.23 1.47 -5.87
C ILE A 6 0.44 -0.02 -5.69
N HIS A 7 0.06 -0.80 -6.70
CA HIS A 7 0.35 -2.24 -6.77
C HIS A 7 0.64 -2.65 -8.20
N GLY A 8 1.72 -3.42 -8.41
CA GLY A 8 2.07 -3.96 -9.74
C GLY A 8 2.25 -2.86 -10.81
N GLY A 9 2.84 -1.73 -10.42
CA GLY A 9 3.01 -0.59 -11.32
C GLY A 9 1.70 0.10 -11.69
N ARG A 10 0.67 0.09 -10.85
CA ARG A 10 -0.60 0.80 -11.10
C ARG A 10 -1.11 1.46 -9.84
N ILE A 11 -1.66 2.67 -9.97
CA ILE A 11 -2.43 3.30 -8.88
C ILE A 11 -3.78 2.60 -8.80
N VAL A 12 -4.04 1.96 -7.66
CA VAL A 12 -5.28 1.21 -7.41
C VAL A 12 -6.26 1.98 -6.53
N ALA A 13 -5.79 2.95 -5.75
CA ALA A 13 -6.64 3.85 -4.95
C ALA A 13 -5.98 5.23 -4.76
N ARG A 14 -6.81 6.25 -4.54
CA ARG A 14 -6.38 7.62 -4.19
C ARG A 14 -7.31 8.19 -3.12
N GLY A 15 -6.75 8.97 -2.20
CA GLY A 15 -7.54 9.65 -1.17
C GLY A 15 -6.66 10.30 -0.11
N SER A 16 -7.24 10.55 1.05
CA SER A 16 -6.48 10.79 2.27
C SER A 16 -5.64 9.56 2.64
N TYR A 17 -4.66 9.75 3.52
CA TYR A 17 -3.81 8.65 3.99
C TYR A 17 -4.63 7.53 4.65
N SER A 18 -5.62 7.89 5.47
CA SER A 18 -6.52 6.93 6.13
C SER A 18 -7.36 6.17 5.11
N GLU A 19 -8.01 6.84 4.15
CA GLU A 19 -8.83 6.17 3.13
C GLU A 19 -8.02 5.17 2.29
N VAL A 20 -6.77 5.51 1.98
CA VAL A 20 -5.85 4.62 1.25
C VAL A 20 -5.48 3.38 2.08
N LEU A 21 -5.24 3.54 3.38
CA LEU A 21 -4.96 2.41 4.27
C LEU A 21 -6.20 1.54 4.53
N ASP A 22 -7.36 2.17 4.72
CA ASP A 22 -8.65 1.49 4.88
C ASP A 22 -8.93 0.65 3.63
N THR A 23 -8.68 1.20 2.43
CA THR A 23 -8.79 0.44 1.17
C THR A 23 -7.86 -0.78 1.15
N ALA A 24 -6.61 -0.63 1.62
CA ALA A 24 -5.66 -1.74 1.69
C ALA A 24 -6.09 -2.80 2.73
N GLU A 25 -6.70 -2.37 3.84
CA GLU A 25 -7.25 -3.29 4.85
C GLU A 25 -8.47 -4.04 4.32
N ASP A 26 -9.41 -3.34 3.68
CA ASP A 26 -10.63 -3.91 3.08
C ASP A 26 -10.32 -4.95 2.00
N TRP A 27 -9.25 -4.74 1.24
CA TRP A 27 -8.80 -5.70 0.23
C TRP A 27 -8.05 -6.89 0.83
N MET A 28 -7.91 -6.93 2.16
CA MET A 28 -7.19 -7.96 2.92
C MET A 28 -5.75 -8.14 2.45
N VAL A 29 -5.14 -7.07 1.91
CA VAL A 29 -3.79 -7.16 1.37
C VAL A 29 -2.73 -7.01 2.45
N LEU A 30 -3.07 -6.66 3.69
CA LEU A 30 -2.08 -6.43 4.74
C LEU A 30 -1.46 -7.72 5.26
N GLU A 31 -0.14 -7.80 5.25
CA GLU A 31 0.62 -8.84 5.94
C GLU A 31 0.65 -8.56 7.45
N VAL A 32 0.40 -9.59 8.24
CA VAL A 32 0.49 -9.51 9.70
C VAL A 32 1.88 -9.95 10.13
N LEU A 33 2.67 -9.01 10.65
CA LEU A 33 3.94 -9.33 11.29
C LEU A 33 3.66 -9.82 12.71
N ARG A 34 4.21 -10.99 13.07
CA ARG A 34 4.07 -11.59 14.39
C ARG A 34 5.42 -11.77 15.07
N HIS A 35 5.43 -11.62 16.39
CA HIS A 35 6.52 -12.12 17.22
C HIS A 35 6.54 -13.66 17.23
N PRO A 36 7.65 -14.30 17.62
CA PRO A 36 7.73 -15.75 17.78
C PRO A 36 6.71 -16.33 18.77
N ASP A 37 6.23 -15.52 19.71
CA ASP A 37 5.19 -15.88 20.69
C ASP A 37 3.75 -15.77 20.13
N GLY A 38 3.59 -15.36 18.87
CA GLY A 38 2.30 -15.22 18.18
C GLY A 38 1.66 -13.83 18.28
N THR A 39 2.20 -12.91 19.08
CA THR A 39 1.68 -11.54 19.23
C THR A 39 1.80 -10.75 17.93
N VAL A 40 0.77 -10.01 17.55
CA VAL A 40 0.80 -9.13 16.37
C VAL A 40 1.61 -7.87 16.68
N VAL A 41 2.62 -7.61 15.86
CA VAL A 41 3.53 -6.45 15.99
C VAL A 41 3.00 -5.27 15.19
N ALA A 42 2.72 -5.53 13.91
CA ALA A 42 2.31 -4.53 12.96
C ALA A 42 1.58 -5.20 11.79
N ARG A 43 0.77 -4.40 11.11
CA ARG A 43 0.28 -4.71 9.77
C ARG A 43 1.11 -3.92 8.78
N ARG A 44 1.55 -4.56 7.71
CA ARG A 44 2.35 -3.91 6.66
C ARG A 44 1.79 -4.22 5.30
N LEU A 45 2.07 -3.34 4.34
CA LEU A 45 1.85 -3.65 2.94
C LEU A 45 2.81 -4.76 2.50
N PRO A 46 2.33 -5.76 1.72
CA PRO A 46 3.17 -6.80 1.17
C PRO A 46 4.19 -6.25 0.20
N PHE A 47 5.13 -7.11 -0.19
CA PHE A 47 5.97 -6.83 -1.34
C PHE A 47 5.14 -6.50 -2.59
N GLY A 48 5.56 -5.47 -3.35
CA GLY A 48 4.86 -5.00 -4.55
C GLY A 48 3.75 -3.99 -4.30
N TRP A 49 3.41 -3.70 -3.03
CA TRP A 49 2.50 -2.63 -2.64
C TRP A 49 3.25 -1.42 -2.12
N GLN A 50 2.80 -0.23 -2.48
CA GLN A 50 3.40 1.03 -2.05
C GLN A 50 2.32 2.06 -1.74
N VAL A 51 2.58 2.90 -0.73
CA VAL A 51 1.77 4.09 -0.44
C VAL A 51 2.68 5.30 -0.47
N LEU A 52 2.37 6.25 -1.35
CA LEU A 52 3.16 7.46 -1.55
C LEU A 52 2.23 8.68 -1.57
N PRO A 53 2.68 9.86 -1.10
CA PRO A 53 2.03 11.11 -1.45
C PRO A 53 1.94 11.20 -2.98
N GLU A 54 0.79 11.57 -3.52
CA GLU A 54 0.56 11.55 -4.98
C GLU A 54 1.59 12.40 -5.73
N ALA A 55 2.02 13.52 -5.13
CA ALA A 55 3.06 14.39 -5.67
C ALA A 55 4.46 13.74 -5.79
N MET A 56 4.69 12.61 -5.12
CA MET A 56 5.95 11.85 -5.16
C MET A 56 5.90 10.65 -6.09
N VAL A 57 4.73 10.34 -6.68
CA VAL A 57 4.59 9.23 -7.62
C VAL A 57 5.32 9.58 -8.91
N GLN A 58 6.30 8.76 -9.25
CA GLN A 58 7.08 8.89 -10.47
C GLN A 58 6.57 7.90 -11.53
N PRO A 59 6.80 8.17 -12.82
CA PRO A 59 6.42 7.24 -13.89
C PRO A 59 6.92 5.80 -13.68
N ARG A 60 8.13 5.63 -13.13
CA ARG A 60 8.71 4.32 -12.78
C ARG A 60 7.92 3.53 -11.73
N ASP A 61 7.13 4.21 -10.90
CA ASP A 61 6.29 3.57 -9.89
C ASP A 61 4.99 3.03 -10.52
N VAL A 62 4.66 3.46 -11.75
CA VAL A 62 3.44 3.12 -12.49
C VAL A 62 3.67 2.55 -13.91
N GLU A 63 4.92 2.28 -14.29
CA GLU A 63 5.27 1.65 -15.57
C GLU A 63 6.14 0.41 -15.38
N ALA A 64 5.52 -0.77 -15.48
CA ALA A 64 5.95 -1.92 -16.29
C ALA A 64 5.07 -3.14 -15.96
N ALA A 65 3.80 -3.10 -16.38
CA ALA A 65 3.00 -4.30 -16.60
C ALA A 65 2.83 -4.46 -18.11
N ALA A 66 3.89 -4.93 -18.76
CA ALA A 66 3.86 -5.45 -20.13
C ALA A 66 3.79 -6.98 -20.06
#